data_AF-A0A7H8KIT5-F1
#
_entry.id   AF-A0A7H8KIT5-F1
#
_cell.length_a   1.000
_cell.length_b   1.000
_cell.length_c   1.000
_cell.angle_alpha   90.00
_cell.angle_beta   90.00
_cell.angle_gamma   90.00
#
_symmetry.space_group_name_H-M   'P 1'
#
loop_
_entity.id
_entity.type
_entity.pdbx_description
1 polymer ?
#
loop_
_entity_poly.entity_id
_entity_poly.type
_entity_poly.pdbx_seq_one_letter_code
_entity_poly.pdbx_strand_id
1 'polypeptide(L)'
;MTRQSDREVRRRRDPTSPARGARRRRRTGQHGRVSNPALPPVPYHATAQRPPWHTLPGTVRAALSDRLGAPVVAAETADAGFTRGFAAVLRTGDGGSAFVKAASRVEQPHLVDWYAREAAILSRLPAGLPAPRLRWTLFVADWYALCLEPVHGRLPRLPWDPAELADTLAGYADLAAALADPPPDLVALGLPRLADLARDDILWWDEVTAGREPVPPLPDPLRGRIADLAALESRLPGYAAATTGLTHGDLRADNVLIDGAGTAWFCDWTWLCHGPAWFDLVNLLITGYASGLDVDTLFAAHPTVADAPDDALDVTLAALAGYHLTAAASAPPTASAHLPAHQRWTGEQALGWLARRQGWT
;
A
#
# COMPACT_ATOMS: atom_id res chain seq x y z
N MET A 1 42.76 75.55 -15.70
CA MET A 1 41.96 74.57 -16.48
C MET A 1 40.49 74.80 -16.13
N THR A 2 39.80 75.77 -16.73
CA THR A 2 39.06 75.78 -18.01
C THR A 2 37.54 75.84 -17.71
N ARG A 3 37.00 77.06 -17.80
CA ARG A 3 35.66 77.54 -18.24
C ARG A 3 34.43 76.65 -17.94
N GLN A 4 33.48 77.06 -17.07
CA GLN A 4 32.43 78.10 -17.20
C GLN A 4 31.18 77.66 -18.00
N SER A 5 30.01 78.12 -17.51
CA SER A 5 28.63 78.16 -18.05
C SER A 5 27.70 77.00 -17.64
N ASP A 6 26.70 77.23 -16.80
CA ASP A 6 25.40 77.91 -17.02
C ASP A 6 24.45 77.12 -17.93
N ARG A 7 23.38 76.53 -17.37
CA ARG A 7 21.97 76.95 -17.63
C ARG A 7 20.92 75.96 -17.09
N GLU A 8 19.84 76.61 -16.70
CA GLU A 8 18.53 76.16 -16.23
C GLU A 8 17.77 75.12 -17.10
N VAL A 9 17.01 74.30 -16.35
CA VAL A 9 15.60 73.92 -16.55
C VAL A 9 15.19 73.29 -17.89
N ARG A 10 14.73 72.02 -17.82
CA ARG A 10 13.45 71.62 -18.43
C ARG A 10 12.92 70.29 -17.91
N ARG A 11 11.66 70.35 -17.49
CA ARG A 11 10.73 69.26 -17.17
C ARG A 11 10.67 68.23 -18.31
N ARG A 12 10.64 66.94 -17.96
CA ARG A 12 10.08 65.88 -18.81
C ARG A 12 8.86 65.28 -18.12
N ARG A 13 7.74 65.29 -18.85
CA ARG A 13 6.55 64.47 -18.63
C ARG A 13 6.81 63.13 -19.32
N ASP A 14 6.53 62.02 -18.64
CA ASP A 14 6.25 60.72 -19.25
C ASP A 14 4.83 60.30 -18.80
N PRO A 15 3.94 59.95 -19.74
CA PRO A 15 2.67 59.30 -19.43
C PRO A 15 2.61 57.91 -20.09
N THR A 16 2.62 56.83 -19.33
CA THR A 16 2.10 55.53 -19.80
C THR A 16 1.65 54.66 -18.63
N SER A 17 0.44 54.11 -18.78
CA SER A 17 -0.35 53.32 -17.83
C SER A 17 0.32 52.04 -17.30
N PRO A 18 -0.01 51.59 -16.07
CA PRO A 18 0.27 50.22 -15.66
C PRO A 18 -0.84 49.26 -16.13
N ALA A 19 -0.46 48.28 -16.95
CA ALA A 19 -1.31 47.19 -17.39
C ALA A 19 -1.55 46.18 -16.25
N ARG A 20 -2.79 45.69 -16.20
CA ARG A 20 -3.34 44.73 -15.24
C ARG A 20 -2.53 43.43 -15.19
N GLY A 21 -2.12 43.02 -13.99
CA GLY A 21 -1.58 41.70 -13.71
C GLY A 21 -2.66 40.62 -13.89
N ALA A 22 -2.57 39.89 -15.01
CA ALA A 22 -3.38 38.70 -15.25
C ALA A 22 -2.73 37.50 -14.53
N ARG A 23 -3.40 37.00 -13.48
CA ARG A 23 -3.17 35.67 -12.91
C ARG A 23 -3.28 34.63 -14.03
N ARG A 24 -2.18 33.97 -14.39
CA ARG A 24 -2.19 32.81 -15.29
C ARG A 24 -2.81 31.63 -14.54
N ARG A 25 -4.10 31.40 -14.77
CA ARG A 25 -4.73 30.08 -14.60
C ARG A 25 -4.00 29.10 -15.52
N ARG A 26 -3.40 28.04 -14.96
CA ARG A 26 -2.94 26.89 -15.74
C ARG A 26 -4.18 26.26 -16.38
N ARG A 27 -4.23 26.26 -17.72
CA ARG A 27 -5.23 25.53 -18.50
C ARG A 27 -4.90 24.04 -18.40
N THR A 28 -5.78 23.28 -17.76
CA THR A 28 -5.95 21.84 -17.93
C THR A 28 -6.36 21.56 -19.38
N GLY A 29 -5.66 20.67 -20.06
CA GLY A 29 -6.01 20.31 -21.43
C GLY A 29 -4.90 19.58 -22.17
N GLN A 30 -4.68 18.31 -21.80
CA GLN A 30 -4.28 17.28 -22.76
C GLN A 30 -4.83 15.97 -22.20
N HIS A 31 -5.85 15.42 -22.88
CA HIS A 31 -6.25 14.04 -22.72
C HIS A 31 -5.01 13.20 -23.05
N GLY A 32 -4.31 12.75 -22.01
CA GLY A 32 -3.14 11.89 -22.12
C GLY A 32 -3.55 10.64 -22.87
N ARG A 33 -2.73 10.22 -23.83
CA ARG A 33 -2.82 8.89 -24.42
C ARG A 33 -2.94 7.89 -23.27
N VAL A 34 -4.01 7.09 -23.26
CA VAL A 34 -4.17 5.97 -22.34
C VAL A 34 -2.93 5.09 -22.53
N SER A 35 -2.03 5.09 -21.55
CA SER A 35 -0.90 4.18 -21.53
C SER A 35 -1.46 2.76 -21.57
N ASN A 36 -0.89 1.90 -22.43
CA ASN A 36 -1.34 0.52 -22.54
C ASN A 36 -1.19 -0.16 -21.16
N PRO A 37 -2.18 -0.95 -20.68
CA PRO A 37 -2.10 -1.56 -19.36
C PRO A 37 -0.81 -2.38 -19.19
N ALA A 38 -0.07 -2.10 -18.13
CA ALA A 38 1.14 -2.80 -17.76
C ALA A 38 0.81 -3.80 -16.65
N LEU A 39 0.26 -4.96 -17.02
CA LEU A 39 -0.09 -6.01 -16.06
C LEU A 39 1.10 -6.43 -15.19
N PRO A 40 0.88 -6.79 -13.91
CA PRO A 40 1.93 -7.37 -13.10
C PRO A 40 2.51 -8.63 -13.79
N PRO A 41 3.84 -8.84 -13.73
CA PRO A 41 4.49 -9.98 -14.38
C PRO A 41 4.29 -11.29 -13.60
N VAL A 42 3.39 -11.31 -12.62
CA VAL A 42 3.13 -12.45 -11.73
C VAL A 42 1.62 -12.69 -11.62
N PRO A 43 1.18 -13.97 -11.53
CA PRO A 43 -0.24 -14.28 -11.38
C PRO A 43 -0.67 -14.01 -9.95
N TYR A 44 -1.26 -12.85 -9.65
CA TYR A 44 -1.64 -12.45 -8.26
C TYR A 44 -2.57 -13.46 -7.55
N HIS A 45 -3.29 -14.28 -8.29
CA HIS A 45 -4.11 -15.36 -7.74
C HIS A 45 -3.30 -16.61 -7.33
N ALA A 46 -2.01 -16.67 -7.62
CA ALA A 46 -1.16 -17.86 -7.45
C ALA A 46 0.31 -17.53 -7.07
N THR A 47 0.54 -16.49 -6.27
CA THR A 47 1.89 -16.07 -5.86
C THR A 47 2.40 -16.75 -4.60
N ALA A 48 1.56 -17.20 -3.68
CA ALA A 48 1.99 -17.54 -2.31
C ALA A 48 2.72 -18.88 -2.16
N GLN A 49 2.43 -19.87 -3.02
CA GLN A 49 2.99 -21.23 -2.98
C GLN A 49 2.97 -21.86 -1.57
N ARG A 50 1.76 -21.97 -0.99
CA ARG A 50 1.57 -22.38 0.41
C ARG A 50 1.53 -23.92 0.56
N PRO A 51 1.93 -24.46 1.73
CA PRO A 51 1.81 -25.89 2.00
C PRO A 51 0.34 -26.33 1.95
N PRO A 52 0.02 -27.47 1.31
CA PRO A 52 -1.34 -28.00 1.30
C PRO A 52 -1.71 -28.60 2.66
N TRP A 53 -3.01 -28.71 2.96
CA TRP A 53 -3.50 -29.22 4.26
C TRP A 53 -2.85 -30.52 4.74
N HIS A 54 -2.66 -31.49 3.84
CA HIS A 54 -2.12 -32.81 4.18
C HIS A 54 -0.63 -32.82 4.55
N THR A 55 0.11 -31.71 4.39
CA THR A 55 1.50 -31.60 4.83
C THR A 55 1.63 -31.03 6.24
N LEU A 56 0.58 -30.44 6.82
CA LEU A 56 0.57 -30.05 8.23
C LEU A 56 0.72 -31.29 9.14
N PRO A 57 1.43 -31.20 10.28
CA PRO A 57 1.54 -32.34 11.20
C PRO A 57 0.17 -32.90 11.62
N GLY A 58 0.07 -34.23 11.78
CA GLY A 58 -1.19 -34.88 12.13
C GLY A 58 -1.82 -34.36 13.42
N THR A 59 -1.00 -34.01 14.41
CA THR A 59 -1.41 -33.40 15.68
C THR A 59 -2.04 -32.02 15.49
N VAL A 60 -1.47 -31.19 14.60
CA VAL A 60 -2.00 -29.87 14.26
C VAL A 60 -3.33 -30.01 13.51
N ARG A 61 -3.42 -30.92 12.53
CA ARG A 61 -4.68 -31.16 11.80
C ARG A 61 -5.81 -31.65 12.70
N ALA A 62 -5.50 -32.55 13.64
CA ALA A 62 -6.46 -33.04 14.63
C ALA A 62 -6.95 -31.88 15.52
N ALA A 63 -6.03 -31.11 16.11
CA ALA A 63 -6.38 -29.98 16.96
C ALA A 63 -7.21 -28.90 16.24
N LEU A 64 -6.91 -28.63 14.96
CA LEU A 64 -7.72 -27.71 14.14
C LEU A 64 -9.12 -28.26 13.88
N SER A 65 -9.26 -29.57 13.57
CA SER A 65 -10.56 -30.21 13.38
C SER A 65 -11.39 -30.20 14.68
N ASP A 66 -10.76 -30.50 15.82
CA ASP A 66 -11.41 -30.47 17.13
C ASP A 66 -11.88 -29.06 17.47
N ARG A 67 -11.07 -28.03 17.18
CA ARG A 67 -11.42 -26.64 17.41
C ARG A 67 -12.54 -26.14 16.48
N LEU A 68 -12.64 -26.70 15.28
CA LEU A 68 -13.74 -26.45 14.35
C LEU A 68 -15.01 -27.22 14.71
N GLY A 69 -14.92 -28.27 15.53
CA GLY A 69 -16.05 -29.07 16.01
C GLY A 69 -16.43 -30.26 15.11
N ALA A 70 -15.79 -30.42 13.95
CA ALA A 70 -16.03 -31.52 13.02
C ALA A 70 -14.78 -31.79 12.15
N PRO A 71 -14.63 -33.01 11.59
CA PRO A 71 -13.50 -33.33 10.72
C PRO A 71 -13.42 -32.41 9.51
N VAL A 72 -12.22 -31.92 9.19
CA VAL A 72 -11.96 -31.21 7.93
C VAL A 72 -12.00 -32.20 6.77
N VAL A 73 -12.94 -31.99 5.84
CA VAL A 73 -13.17 -32.87 4.68
C VAL A 73 -12.64 -32.29 3.37
N ALA A 74 -12.43 -30.98 3.32
CA ALA A 74 -11.80 -30.30 2.19
C ALA A 74 -11.00 -29.08 2.65
N ALA A 75 -9.96 -28.74 1.89
CA ALA A 75 -9.15 -27.56 2.11
C ALA A 75 -8.84 -26.92 0.74
N GLU A 76 -9.20 -25.65 0.61
CA GLU A 76 -8.89 -24.83 -0.56
C GLU A 76 -7.84 -23.80 -0.16
N THR A 77 -6.63 -23.96 -0.67
CA THR A 77 -5.49 -23.09 -0.35
C THR A 77 -5.72 -21.68 -0.90
N ALA A 78 -5.42 -20.66 -0.10
CA ALA A 78 -5.38 -19.29 -0.59
C ALA A 78 -4.06 -19.02 -1.29
N ASP A 79 -4.06 -19.07 -2.61
CA ASP A 79 -2.84 -18.97 -3.41
C ASP A 79 -2.38 -17.52 -3.65
N ALA A 80 -3.15 -16.53 -3.21
CA ALA A 80 -2.79 -15.10 -3.26
C ALA A 80 -1.87 -14.65 -2.11
N GLY A 81 -1.14 -13.54 -2.35
CA GLY A 81 -0.17 -12.95 -1.43
C GLY A 81 1.25 -13.52 -1.59
N PHE A 82 2.19 -13.08 -0.75
CA PHE A 82 3.63 -13.39 -0.94
C PHE A 82 4.27 -14.16 0.22
N THR A 83 3.48 -14.54 1.23
CA THR A 83 3.92 -15.38 2.36
C THR A 83 3.70 -16.86 2.06
N ARG A 84 4.64 -17.72 2.47
CA ARG A 84 4.55 -19.18 2.26
C ARG A 84 3.89 -19.97 3.39
N GLY A 85 3.42 -19.32 4.45
CA GLY A 85 2.73 -20.00 5.56
C GLY A 85 1.40 -20.61 5.11
N PHE A 86 0.94 -21.65 5.81
CA PHE A 86 -0.37 -22.27 5.53
C PHE A 86 -1.48 -21.21 5.63
N ALA A 87 -2.34 -21.14 4.62
CA ALA A 87 -3.56 -20.36 4.62
C ALA A 87 -4.59 -21.03 3.69
N ALA A 88 -5.76 -21.39 4.21
CA ALA A 88 -6.77 -22.09 3.44
C ALA A 88 -8.18 -21.85 3.97
N VAL A 89 -9.17 -21.92 3.08
CA VAL A 89 -10.56 -22.15 3.45
C VAL A 89 -10.72 -23.66 3.72
N LEU A 90 -11.01 -23.99 4.97
CA LEU A 90 -11.33 -25.35 5.41
C LEU A 90 -12.84 -25.56 5.41
N ARG A 91 -13.28 -26.72 4.91
CA ARG A 91 -14.67 -27.18 5.00
C ARG A 91 -14.76 -28.41 5.89
N THR A 92 -15.72 -28.40 6.81
CA THR A 92 -15.93 -29.49 7.78
C THR A 92 -17.07 -30.41 7.35
N GLY A 93 -17.06 -31.64 7.87
CA GLY A 93 -18.03 -32.69 7.50
C GLY A 93 -19.49 -32.38 7.87
N ASP A 94 -19.71 -31.41 8.76
CA ASP A 94 -21.02 -30.89 9.15
C ASP A 94 -21.50 -29.72 8.25
N GLY A 95 -20.73 -29.37 7.20
CA GLY A 95 -21.06 -28.29 6.27
C GLY A 95 -20.51 -26.92 6.66
N GLY A 96 -19.82 -26.81 7.80
CA GLY A 96 -19.15 -25.59 8.23
C GLY A 96 -17.96 -25.19 7.34
N SER A 97 -17.57 -23.92 7.43
CA SER A 97 -16.39 -23.39 6.74
C SER A 97 -15.65 -22.36 7.59
N ALA A 98 -14.32 -22.31 7.48
CA ALA A 98 -13.45 -21.38 8.19
C ALA A 98 -12.21 -21.05 7.35
N PHE A 99 -11.71 -19.82 7.44
CA PHE A 99 -10.40 -19.49 6.88
C PHE A 99 -9.33 -19.62 7.97
N VAL A 100 -8.32 -20.45 7.76
CA VAL A 100 -7.28 -20.73 8.76
C VAL A 100 -5.92 -20.36 8.19
N LYS A 101 -5.15 -19.54 8.91
CA LYS A 101 -3.71 -19.38 8.71
C LYS A 101 -2.96 -20.12 9.81
N ALA A 102 -1.88 -20.82 9.46
CA ALA A 102 -1.06 -21.56 10.44
C ALA A 102 0.43 -21.53 10.09
N ALA A 103 1.29 -21.44 11.10
CA ALA A 103 2.74 -21.42 10.93
C ALA A 103 3.44 -22.15 12.08
N SER A 104 4.56 -22.80 11.76
CA SER A 104 5.46 -23.41 12.73
C SER A 104 6.32 -22.34 13.38
N ARG A 105 6.32 -22.28 14.72
CA ARG A 105 7.21 -21.41 15.52
C ARG A 105 8.68 -21.78 15.33
N VAL A 106 8.97 -23.05 15.07
CA VAL A 106 10.34 -23.55 14.88
C VAL A 106 10.87 -23.17 13.50
N GLU A 107 10.07 -23.35 12.45
CA GLU A 107 10.51 -23.15 11.07
C GLU A 107 10.30 -21.71 10.59
N GLN A 108 9.24 -21.06 11.05
CA GLN A 108 8.75 -19.77 10.54
C GLN A 108 8.32 -18.85 11.71
N PRO A 109 9.24 -18.52 12.66
CA PRO A 109 8.90 -17.74 13.86
C PRO A 109 8.30 -16.36 13.52
N HIS A 110 8.82 -15.69 12.48
CA HIS A 110 8.30 -14.39 12.03
C HIS A 110 6.84 -14.47 11.55
N LEU A 111 6.42 -15.55 10.88
CA LEU A 111 5.02 -15.72 10.48
C LEU A 111 4.10 -15.93 11.68
N VAL A 112 4.60 -16.59 12.73
CA VAL A 112 3.85 -16.73 13.99
C VAL A 112 3.60 -15.35 14.60
N ASP A 113 4.62 -14.49 14.65
CA ASP A 113 4.48 -13.13 15.17
C ASP A 113 3.49 -12.30 14.33
N TRP A 114 3.54 -12.43 13.00
CA TRP A 114 2.61 -11.76 12.08
C TRP A 114 1.16 -12.23 12.27
N TYR A 115 0.94 -13.55 12.36
CA TYR A 115 -0.38 -14.12 12.60
C TYR A 115 -0.94 -13.74 13.98
N ALA A 116 -0.10 -13.71 15.01
CA ALA A 116 -0.51 -13.26 16.34
C ALA A 116 -0.88 -11.77 16.34
N ARG A 117 -0.12 -10.95 15.62
CA ARG A 117 -0.39 -9.52 15.45
C ARG A 117 -1.71 -9.29 14.70
N GLU A 118 -1.93 -9.97 13.58
CA GLU A 118 -3.16 -9.89 12.81
C GLU A 118 -4.38 -10.26 13.67
N ALA A 119 -4.30 -11.37 14.42
CA ALA A 119 -5.38 -11.76 15.32
C ALA A 119 -5.64 -10.72 16.42
N ALA A 120 -4.58 -10.13 17.01
CA ALA A 120 -4.72 -9.09 18.02
C ALA A 120 -5.44 -7.85 17.46
N ILE A 121 -5.12 -7.44 16.23
CA ILE A 121 -5.75 -6.32 15.54
C ILE A 121 -7.21 -6.63 15.21
N LEU A 122 -7.48 -7.75 14.52
CA LEU A 122 -8.83 -8.13 14.11
C LEU A 122 -9.79 -8.27 15.28
N SER A 123 -9.31 -8.67 16.46
CA SER A 123 -10.15 -8.75 17.68
C SER A 123 -10.57 -7.39 18.27
N ARG A 124 -9.98 -6.29 17.79
CA ARG A 124 -10.15 -4.92 18.32
C ARG A 124 -10.59 -3.92 17.25
N LEU A 125 -10.71 -4.34 15.99
CA LEU A 125 -11.27 -3.49 14.95
C LEU A 125 -12.75 -3.16 15.27
N PRO A 126 -13.21 -1.95 14.92
CA PRO A 126 -14.62 -1.60 15.01
C PRO A 126 -15.52 -2.64 14.32
N ALA A 127 -16.66 -2.95 14.93
CA ALA A 127 -17.64 -3.85 14.33
C ALA A 127 -18.27 -3.22 13.07
N GLY A 128 -18.61 -4.06 12.09
CA GLY A 128 -19.25 -3.63 10.85
C GLY A 128 -18.29 -3.14 9.76
N LEU A 129 -16.98 -3.09 10.04
CA LEU A 129 -15.98 -2.87 9.00
C LEU A 129 -15.90 -4.08 8.07
N PRO A 130 -15.63 -3.88 6.77
CA PRO A 130 -15.46 -4.96 5.81
C PRO A 130 -14.07 -5.62 5.97
N ALA A 131 -13.86 -6.24 7.13
CA ALA A 131 -12.66 -6.97 7.52
C ALA A 131 -13.04 -8.39 8.00
N PRO A 132 -12.23 -9.43 7.72
CA PRO A 132 -12.51 -10.78 8.19
C PRO A 132 -12.62 -10.86 9.71
N ARG A 133 -13.70 -11.46 10.23
CA ARG A 133 -13.91 -11.58 11.68
C ARG A 133 -13.06 -12.70 12.27
N LEU A 134 -12.27 -12.40 13.30
CA LEU A 134 -11.58 -13.42 14.09
C LEU A 134 -12.61 -14.30 14.83
N ARG A 135 -12.45 -15.63 14.71
CA ARG A 135 -13.21 -16.62 15.48
C ARG A 135 -12.43 -17.09 16.69
N TRP A 136 -11.17 -17.47 16.51
CA TRP A 136 -10.29 -17.92 17.60
C TRP A 136 -8.84 -18.02 17.11
N THR A 137 -7.93 -18.16 18.07
CA THR A 137 -6.53 -18.52 17.86
C THR A 137 -6.23 -19.85 18.56
N LEU A 138 -5.15 -20.51 18.16
CA LEU A 138 -4.70 -21.80 18.70
C LEU A 138 -3.18 -21.84 18.69
N PHE A 139 -2.58 -22.31 19.79
CA PHE A 139 -1.17 -22.69 19.84
C PHE A 139 -1.06 -24.15 20.26
N VAL A 140 -0.47 -24.99 19.42
CA VAL A 140 -0.39 -26.44 19.63
C VAL A 140 0.84 -27.02 18.95
N ALA A 141 1.60 -27.87 19.65
CA ALA A 141 2.76 -28.57 19.10
C ALA A 141 3.75 -27.66 18.34
N ASP A 142 4.05 -26.48 18.90
CA ASP A 142 4.88 -25.43 18.29
C ASP A 142 4.32 -24.80 17.01
N TRP A 143 3.02 -24.95 16.75
CA TRP A 143 2.31 -24.24 15.69
C TRP A 143 1.37 -23.20 16.28
N TYR A 144 1.35 -22.02 15.65
CA TYR A 144 0.33 -21.01 15.89
C TYR A 144 -0.66 -21.01 14.72
N ALA A 145 -1.94 -20.91 15.03
CA ALA A 145 -3.00 -20.75 14.05
C ALA A 145 -3.98 -19.66 14.47
N LEU A 146 -4.49 -18.93 13.47
CA LEU A 146 -5.65 -18.06 13.60
C LEU A 146 -6.76 -18.55 12.68
N CYS A 147 -7.99 -18.41 13.13
CA CYS A 147 -9.19 -18.81 12.41
C CYS A 147 -10.11 -17.62 12.25
N LEU A 148 -10.47 -17.33 11.01
CA LEU A 148 -11.33 -16.23 10.59
C LEU A 148 -12.63 -16.77 10.00
N GLU A 149 -13.67 -15.94 10.01
CA GLU A 149 -14.78 -16.12 9.08
C GLU A 149 -14.27 -16.07 7.64
N PRO A 150 -14.62 -17.06 6.79
CA PRO A 150 -14.21 -17.04 5.41
C PRO A 150 -14.99 -15.94 4.68
N VAL A 151 -14.27 -15.08 3.96
CA VAL A 151 -14.87 -14.14 3.03
C VAL A 151 -15.12 -14.86 1.71
N HIS A 152 -16.38 -14.96 1.31
CA HIS A 152 -16.77 -15.54 0.04
C HIS A 152 -16.68 -14.48 -1.08
N GLY A 153 -15.45 -14.16 -1.47
CA GLY A 153 -15.16 -13.18 -2.50
C GLY A 153 -14.05 -13.64 -3.44
N ARG A 154 -13.83 -12.83 -4.47
CA ARG A 154 -12.78 -13.02 -5.47
C ARG A 154 -11.83 -11.84 -5.45
N LEU A 155 -10.59 -12.05 -5.90
CA LEU A 155 -9.70 -10.93 -6.16
C LEU A 155 -10.31 -9.97 -7.20
N PRO A 156 -10.01 -8.66 -7.12
CA PRO A 156 -10.29 -7.74 -8.21
C PRO A 156 -9.63 -8.19 -9.51
N ARG A 157 -10.27 -7.89 -10.64
CA ARG A 157 -9.70 -8.17 -11.97
C ARG A 157 -8.54 -7.23 -12.25
N LEU A 158 -7.48 -7.74 -12.88
CA LEU A 158 -6.38 -6.94 -13.44
C LEU A 158 -6.31 -7.16 -14.97
N PRO A 159 -6.22 -6.09 -15.79
CA PRO A 159 -6.28 -4.68 -15.41
C PRO A 159 -7.62 -4.35 -14.73
N TRP A 160 -7.61 -3.36 -13.85
CA TRP A 160 -8.79 -2.98 -13.06
C TRP A 160 -10.01 -2.77 -13.96
N ASP A 161 -11.09 -3.45 -13.61
CA ASP A 161 -12.41 -3.01 -14.02
C ASP A 161 -12.73 -1.69 -13.29
N PRO A 162 -13.11 -0.61 -14.00
CA PRO A 162 -13.35 0.68 -13.36
C PRO A 162 -14.41 0.65 -12.25
N ALA A 163 -15.43 -0.21 -12.35
CA ALA A 163 -16.45 -0.34 -11.33
C ALA A 163 -15.88 -1.04 -10.08
N GLU A 164 -15.09 -2.09 -10.26
CA GLU A 164 -14.44 -2.78 -9.13
C GLU A 164 -13.47 -1.87 -8.37
N LEU A 165 -12.73 -1.01 -9.09
CA LEU A 165 -11.88 -0.02 -8.43
C LEU A 165 -12.73 1.02 -7.68
N ALA A 166 -13.81 1.51 -8.29
CA ALA A 166 -14.70 2.47 -7.64
C ALA A 166 -15.32 1.90 -6.35
N ASP A 167 -15.81 0.66 -6.38
CA ASP A 167 -16.37 -0.03 -5.21
C ASP A 167 -15.30 -0.25 -4.12
N THR A 168 -14.07 -0.60 -4.52
CA THR A 168 -12.94 -0.74 -3.59
C THR A 168 -12.58 0.59 -2.93
N LEU A 169 -12.53 1.68 -3.70
CA LEU A 169 -12.24 3.02 -3.19
C LEU A 169 -13.34 3.51 -2.25
N ALA A 170 -14.62 3.26 -2.58
CA ALA A 170 -15.74 3.59 -1.70
C ALA A 170 -15.64 2.84 -0.36
N GLY A 171 -15.43 1.52 -0.39
CA GLY A 171 -15.23 0.72 0.82
C GLY A 171 -14.02 1.15 1.64
N TYR A 172 -12.93 1.58 0.97
CA TYR A 172 -11.74 2.06 1.65
C TYR A 172 -11.97 3.43 2.31
N ALA A 173 -12.75 4.31 1.70
CA ALA A 173 -13.14 5.58 2.31
C ALA A 173 -13.91 5.36 3.63
N ASP A 174 -14.86 4.42 3.64
CA ASP A 174 -15.61 4.06 4.85
C ASP A 174 -14.69 3.45 5.93
N LEU A 175 -13.78 2.56 5.52
CA LEU A 175 -12.79 1.96 6.41
C LEU A 175 -11.88 3.03 7.04
N ALA A 176 -11.32 3.90 6.22
CA ALA A 176 -10.42 4.96 6.66
C ALA A 176 -11.12 5.97 7.59
N ALA A 177 -12.39 6.30 7.31
CA ALA A 177 -13.19 7.17 8.18
C ALA A 177 -13.39 6.55 9.57
N ALA A 178 -13.65 5.24 9.65
CA ALA A 178 -13.80 4.54 10.92
C ALA A 178 -12.48 4.39 11.71
N LEU A 179 -11.33 4.54 11.04
CA LEU A 179 -10.00 4.44 11.63
C LEU A 179 -9.31 5.80 11.80
N ALA A 180 -10.00 6.90 11.46
CA ALA A 180 -9.48 8.27 11.64
C ALA A 180 -9.35 8.66 13.12
N ASP A 181 -10.26 8.17 13.96
CA ASP A 181 -10.19 8.25 15.43
C ASP A 181 -10.15 6.83 16.01
N PRO A 182 -8.94 6.26 16.19
CA PRO A 182 -8.81 4.84 16.48
C PRO A 182 -9.29 4.47 17.89
N PRO A 183 -9.99 3.32 18.06
CA PRO A 183 -10.44 2.88 19.37
C PRO A 183 -9.29 2.75 20.38
N PRO A 184 -9.47 3.18 21.65
CA PRO A 184 -8.41 3.11 22.67
C PRO A 184 -7.82 1.70 22.84
N ASP A 185 -8.67 0.67 22.81
CA ASP A 185 -8.22 -0.73 22.94
C ASP A 185 -7.33 -1.17 21.78
N LEU A 186 -7.58 -0.64 20.56
CA LEU A 186 -6.77 -0.91 19.38
C LEU A 186 -5.42 -0.20 19.47
N VAL A 187 -5.40 1.06 19.92
CA VAL A 187 -4.18 1.84 20.16
C VAL A 187 -3.32 1.22 21.27
N ALA A 188 -3.95 0.65 22.29
CA ALA A 188 -3.28 -0.02 23.41
C ALA A 188 -2.44 -1.25 23.01
N LEU A 189 -2.57 -1.73 21.76
CA LEU A 189 -1.67 -2.74 21.19
C LEU A 189 -0.23 -2.24 20.99
N GLY A 190 0.02 -0.93 21.10
CA GLY A 190 1.33 -0.36 20.80
C GLY A 190 1.64 -0.42 19.31
N LEU A 191 0.71 0.07 18.49
CA LEU A 191 0.87 0.11 17.04
C LEU A 191 2.09 0.97 16.66
N PRO A 192 2.91 0.54 15.68
CA PRO A 192 4.04 1.35 15.21
C PRO A 192 3.53 2.62 14.55
N ARG A 193 4.43 3.58 14.36
CA ARG A 193 4.15 4.80 13.61
C ARG A 193 4.77 4.69 12.24
N LEU A 194 4.01 4.99 11.20
CA LEU A 194 4.51 5.03 9.82
C LEU A 194 5.70 6.00 9.70
N ALA A 195 5.74 7.07 10.50
CA ALA A 195 6.89 7.98 10.51
C ALA A 195 8.21 7.29 10.90
N ASP A 196 8.15 6.33 11.83
CA ASP A 196 9.33 5.61 12.30
C ASP A 196 9.67 4.48 11.32
N LEU A 197 8.66 3.70 10.92
CA LEU A 197 8.80 2.70 9.85
C LEU A 197 9.36 3.30 8.56
N ALA A 198 8.98 4.55 8.23
CA ALA A 198 9.49 5.21 7.05
C ALA A 198 11.01 5.39 7.14
N ARG A 199 11.49 5.93 8.25
CA ARG A 199 12.94 6.15 8.46
C ARG A 199 13.73 4.85 8.50
N ASP A 200 13.15 3.81 9.08
CA ASP A 200 13.87 2.56 9.34
C ASP A 200 13.84 1.62 8.12
N ASP A 201 12.72 1.57 7.38
CA ASP A 201 12.45 0.49 6.42
C ASP A 201 11.96 0.94 5.03
N ILE A 202 11.50 2.20 4.84
CA ILE A 202 10.85 2.64 3.57
C ILE A 202 11.67 3.66 2.79
N LEU A 203 12.39 4.55 3.46
CA LEU A 203 13.19 5.59 2.78
C LEU A 203 14.53 5.00 2.34
N TRP A 204 14.73 4.88 1.02
CA TRP A 204 15.91 4.23 0.45
C TRP A 204 16.69 5.13 -0.52
N TRP A 205 16.11 6.22 -1.04
CA TRP A 205 16.85 7.14 -1.91
C TRP A 205 17.94 7.90 -1.17
N ASP A 206 17.77 8.20 0.11
CA ASP A 206 18.83 8.76 0.96
C ASP A 206 20.00 7.77 1.13
N GLU A 207 19.70 6.48 1.33
CA GLU A 207 20.70 5.41 1.43
C GLU A 207 21.47 5.22 0.11
N VAL A 208 20.75 5.28 -1.02
CA VAL A 208 21.33 5.25 -2.37
C VAL A 208 22.19 6.50 -2.63
N THR A 209 21.72 7.68 -2.23
CA THR A 209 22.46 8.96 -2.37
C THR A 209 23.75 8.94 -1.56
N ALA A 210 23.72 8.35 -0.37
CA ALA A 210 24.87 8.19 0.50
C ALA A 210 25.82 7.06 0.05
N GLY A 211 25.47 6.30 -0.97
CA GLY A 211 26.26 5.16 -1.49
C GLY A 211 26.28 3.95 -0.55
N ARG A 212 25.35 3.86 0.40
CA ARG A 212 25.19 2.69 1.29
C ARG A 212 24.39 1.59 0.63
N GLU A 213 23.57 1.93 -0.36
CA GLU A 213 22.84 0.99 -1.20
C GLU A 213 23.14 1.24 -2.69
N PRO A 214 23.12 0.19 -3.53
CA PRO A 214 23.36 0.35 -4.95
C PRO A 214 22.19 1.08 -5.60
N VAL A 215 22.47 1.87 -6.62
CA VAL A 215 21.43 2.49 -7.45
C VAL A 215 20.62 1.37 -8.12
N PRO A 216 19.29 1.30 -7.91
CA PRO A 216 18.47 0.29 -8.58
C PRO A 216 18.45 0.54 -10.10
N PRO A 217 18.01 -0.44 -10.92
CA PRO A 217 17.84 -0.22 -12.35
C PRO A 217 16.85 0.93 -12.61
N LEU A 218 17.35 2.04 -13.16
CA LEU A 218 16.58 3.24 -13.48
C LEU A 218 16.63 3.58 -14.98
N PRO A 219 15.51 4.04 -15.57
CA PRO A 219 15.52 4.67 -16.90
C PRO A 219 16.49 5.85 -16.96
N ASP A 220 17.12 6.07 -18.13
CA ASP A 220 18.13 7.12 -18.34
C ASP A 220 17.72 8.51 -17.79
N PRO A 221 16.48 9.02 -18.05
CA PRO A 221 16.08 10.34 -17.56
C PRO A 221 16.04 10.46 -16.03
N LEU A 222 15.86 9.34 -15.32
CA LEU A 222 15.68 9.29 -13.88
C LEU A 222 16.99 9.07 -13.11
N ARG A 223 18.06 8.62 -13.76
CA ARG A 223 19.38 8.48 -13.11
C ARG A 223 19.90 9.82 -12.56
N GLY A 224 19.60 10.92 -13.24
CA GLY A 224 19.95 12.27 -12.79
C GLY A 224 19.03 12.84 -11.71
N ARG A 225 18.04 12.08 -11.23
CA ARG A 225 16.96 12.54 -10.33
C ARG A 225 17.01 11.90 -8.94
N ILE A 226 18.04 11.14 -8.61
CA ILE A 226 18.15 10.47 -7.30
C ILE A 226 18.07 11.49 -6.15
N ALA A 227 18.73 12.63 -6.28
CA ALA A 227 18.64 13.71 -5.29
C ALA A 227 17.22 14.33 -5.19
N ASP A 228 16.51 14.43 -6.31
CA ASP A 228 15.12 14.90 -6.33
C ASP A 228 14.20 13.88 -5.64
N LEU A 229 14.41 12.58 -5.87
CA LEU A 229 13.68 11.48 -5.22
C LEU A 229 13.92 11.44 -3.71
N ALA A 230 15.18 11.58 -3.28
CA ALA A 230 15.58 11.70 -1.88
C ALA A 230 14.90 12.91 -1.19
N ALA A 231 14.91 14.07 -1.85
CA ALA A 231 14.24 15.27 -1.35
C ALA A 231 12.72 15.08 -1.21
N LEU A 232 12.07 14.34 -2.12
CA LEU A 232 10.65 14.01 -2.01
C LEU A 232 10.39 13.08 -0.83
N GLU A 233 11.05 11.92 -0.79
CA GLU A 233 10.76 10.86 0.20
C GLU A 233 11.04 11.32 1.65
N SER A 234 12.06 12.15 1.86
CA SER A 234 12.47 12.65 3.19
C SER A 234 11.37 13.43 3.94
N ARG A 235 10.31 13.83 3.22
CA ARG A 235 9.15 14.54 3.77
C ARG A 235 8.08 13.61 4.35
N LEU A 236 8.06 12.34 3.93
CA LEU A 236 7.08 11.34 4.36
C LEU A 236 7.02 11.20 5.89
N PRO A 237 8.14 11.08 6.65
CA PRO A 237 8.08 10.94 8.09
C PRO A 237 7.41 12.14 8.79
N GLY A 238 7.64 13.35 8.29
CA GLY A 238 7.03 14.56 8.82
C GLY A 238 5.52 14.57 8.63
N TYR A 239 5.05 14.19 7.43
CA TYR A 239 3.62 14.09 7.14
C TYR A 239 2.96 12.98 7.97
N ALA A 240 3.62 11.83 8.08
CA ALA A 240 3.09 10.71 8.86
C ALA A 240 3.01 11.03 10.35
N ALA A 241 4.00 11.71 10.92
CA ALA A 241 4.03 12.07 12.33
C ALA A 241 2.93 13.06 12.75
N ALA A 242 2.43 13.87 11.81
CA ALA A 242 1.36 14.82 12.04
C ALA A 242 -0.04 14.18 12.09
N THR A 243 -0.16 12.90 11.74
CA THR A 243 -1.46 12.21 11.66
C THR A 243 -1.77 11.39 12.91
N THR A 244 -3.05 11.31 13.27
CA THR A 244 -3.53 10.57 14.45
C THR A 244 -4.25 9.27 14.10
N GLY A 245 -4.76 9.16 12.88
CA GLY A 245 -5.49 7.99 12.39
C GLY A 245 -4.60 6.76 12.16
N LEU A 246 -5.23 5.68 11.74
CA LEU A 246 -4.56 4.44 11.36
C LEU A 246 -4.60 4.22 9.85
N THR A 247 -3.55 3.60 9.35
CA THR A 247 -3.40 3.12 7.98
C THR A 247 -3.19 1.60 8.03
N HIS A 248 -3.84 0.87 7.12
CA HIS A 248 -3.69 -0.58 6.96
C HIS A 248 -2.23 -0.98 6.80
N GLY A 249 -1.45 -0.11 6.14
CA GLY A 249 0.00 -0.25 5.98
C GLY A 249 0.41 -1.22 4.88
N ASP A 250 -0.57 -1.85 4.21
CA ASP A 250 -0.33 -2.84 3.17
C ASP A 250 -1.52 -3.02 2.21
N LEU A 251 -2.24 -1.94 1.91
CA LEU A 251 -3.40 -2.02 1.03
C LEU A 251 -2.97 -2.25 -0.44
N ARG A 252 -3.11 -3.49 -0.89
CA ARG A 252 -2.83 -3.93 -2.27
C ARG A 252 -4.02 -4.68 -2.86
N ALA A 253 -4.06 -4.81 -4.18
CA ALA A 253 -5.13 -5.54 -4.87
C ALA A 253 -5.27 -7.01 -4.43
N ASP A 254 -4.17 -7.68 -4.06
CA ASP A 254 -4.19 -9.07 -3.54
C ASP A 254 -4.67 -9.18 -2.09
N ASN A 255 -4.79 -8.06 -1.39
CA ASN A 255 -5.35 -7.94 -0.05
C ASN A 255 -6.82 -7.47 -0.06
N VAL A 256 -7.45 -7.41 -1.24
CA VAL A 256 -8.87 -7.06 -1.41
C VAL A 256 -9.64 -8.26 -1.95
N LEU A 257 -10.84 -8.51 -1.42
CA LEU A 257 -11.80 -9.48 -1.95
C LEU A 257 -13.13 -8.78 -2.25
N ILE A 258 -13.67 -8.98 -3.44
CA ILE A 258 -15.00 -8.48 -3.83
C ILE A 258 -15.98 -9.64 -3.71
N ASP A 259 -16.99 -9.49 -2.86
CA ASP A 259 -18.01 -10.51 -2.66
C ASP A 259 -19.11 -10.49 -3.74
N GLY A 260 -20.04 -11.44 -3.67
CA GLY A 260 -21.14 -11.56 -4.62
C GLY A 260 -22.12 -10.37 -4.64
N ALA A 261 -22.09 -9.51 -3.62
CA ALA A 261 -22.87 -8.28 -3.55
C ALA A 261 -22.10 -7.04 -4.05
N GLY A 262 -20.81 -7.20 -4.41
CA GLY A 262 -19.94 -6.11 -4.84
C GLY A 262 -19.24 -5.37 -3.69
N THR A 263 -19.35 -5.87 -2.45
CA THR A 263 -18.65 -5.24 -1.32
C THR A 263 -17.19 -5.65 -1.32
N ALA A 264 -16.30 -4.66 -1.20
CA ALA A 264 -14.87 -4.87 -1.04
C ALA A 264 -14.52 -5.16 0.43
N TRP A 265 -13.87 -6.29 0.67
CA TRP A 265 -13.33 -6.74 1.94
C TRP A 265 -11.81 -6.57 1.98
N PHE A 266 -11.30 -6.00 3.06
CA PHE A 266 -9.88 -5.72 3.26
C PHE A 266 -9.27 -6.76 4.19
N CYS A 267 -8.25 -7.46 3.68
CA CYS A 267 -7.61 -8.61 4.30
C CYS A 267 -6.15 -8.31 4.65
N ASP A 268 -5.56 -9.17 5.48
CA ASP A 268 -4.15 -9.10 5.90
C ASP A 268 -3.81 -7.86 6.74
N TRP A 269 -4.39 -7.83 7.95
CA TRP A 269 -4.28 -6.71 8.88
C TRP A 269 -2.97 -6.64 9.66
N THR A 270 -1.95 -7.41 9.26
CA THR A 270 -0.67 -7.55 9.96
C THR A 270 0.03 -6.20 10.16
N TRP A 271 -0.09 -5.28 9.19
CA TRP A 271 0.75 -4.09 9.08
C TRP A 271 0.11 -2.79 9.58
N LEU A 272 -1.04 -2.88 10.27
CA LEU A 272 -1.74 -1.71 10.80
C LEU A 272 -0.79 -0.84 11.65
N CYS A 273 -0.76 0.45 11.34
CA CYS A 273 0.11 1.43 12.01
C CYS A 273 -0.54 2.81 12.07
N HIS A 274 -0.01 3.69 12.92
CA HIS A 274 -0.40 5.10 12.93
C HIS A 274 0.14 5.80 11.69
N GLY A 275 -0.74 6.45 10.92
CA GLY A 275 -0.34 7.11 9.69
C GLY A 275 -1.53 7.66 8.90
N PRO A 276 -1.24 8.40 7.82
CA PRO A 276 -2.26 8.95 6.95
C PRO A 276 -2.88 7.87 6.08
N ALA A 277 -4.20 7.84 6.01
CA ALA A 277 -4.95 6.92 5.13
C ALA A 277 -4.66 7.12 3.64
N TRP A 278 -4.15 8.29 3.23
CA TRP A 278 -3.73 8.46 1.84
C TRP A 278 -2.54 7.54 1.47
N PHE A 279 -1.74 7.06 2.43
CA PHE A 279 -0.58 6.21 2.13
C PHE A 279 -1.00 4.88 1.48
N ASP A 280 -1.96 4.20 2.09
CA ASP A 280 -2.60 3.00 1.54
C ASP A 280 -3.31 3.28 0.20
N LEU A 281 -3.99 4.44 0.08
CA LEU A 281 -4.64 4.83 -1.16
C LEU A 281 -3.62 4.90 -2.31
N VAL A 282 -2.46 5.51 -2.08
CA VAL A 282 -1.39 5.54 -3.10
C VAL A 282 -0.94 4.12 -3.43
N ASN A 283 -0.70 3.28 -2.42
CA ASN A 283 -0.26 1.89 -2.62
C ASN A 283 -1.24 1.10 -3.51
N LEU A 284 -2.55 1.21 -3.23
CA LEU A 284 -3.61 0.61 -4.04
C LEU A 284 -3.62 1.15 -5.47
N LEU A 285 -3.57 2.48 -5.61
CA LEU A 285 -3.67 3.17 -6.90
C LEU A 285 -2.45 2.93 -7.82
N ILE A 286 -1.32 2.40 -7.34
CA ILE A 286 -0.24 1.95 -8.22
C ILE A 286 -0.75 0.91 -9.23
N THR A 287 -1.59 -0.02 -8.79
CA THR A 287 -2.20 -1.01 -9.71
C THR A 287 -3.27 -0.39 -10.62
N GLY A 288 -3.96 0.67 -10.16
CA GLY A 288 -4.86 1.48 -10.98
C GLY A 288 -4.12 2.24 -12.08
N TYR A 289 -2.96 2.82 -11.75
CA TYR A 289 -2.07 3.47 -12.71
C TYR A 289 -1.61 2.48 -13.78
N ALA A 290 -1.15 1.31 -13.34
CA ALA A 290 -0.71 0.25 -14.23
C ALA A 290 -1.85 -0.27 -15.14
N SER A 291 -3.10 -0.12 -14.71
CA SER A 291 -4.29 -0.45 -15.50
C SER A 291 -4.67 0.62 -16.53
N GLY A 292 -3.95 1.76 -16.57
CA GLY A 292 -4.20 2.86 -17.49
C GLY A 292 -5.33 3.80 -17.06
N LEU A 293 -5.74 3.76 -15.78
CA LEU A 293 -6.82 4.60 -15.26
C LEU A 293 -6.32 6.00 -14.86
N ASP A 294 -7.23 6.98 -14.85
CA ASP A 294 -6.95 8.35 -14.40
C ASP A 294 -6.87 8.44 -12.86
N VAL A 295 -5.81 7.85 -12.32
CA VAL A 295 -5.57 7.76 -10.88
C VAL A 295 -5.25 9.10 -10.23
N ASP A 296 -4.81 10.10 -11.00
CA ASP A 296 -4.58 11.45 -10.50
C ASP A 296 -5.93 12.10 -10.12
N THR A 297 -6.95 11.96 -10.96
CA THR A 297 -8.32 12.40 -10.64
C THR A 297 -8.93 11.57 -9.50
N LEU A 298 -8.75 10.25 -9.50
CA LEU A 298 -9.27 9.39 -8.43
C LEU A 298 -8.65 9.73 -7.07
N PHE A 299 -7.33 9.92 -7.01
CA PHE A 299 -6.64 10.34 -5.79
C PHE A 299 -7.18 11.69 -5.29
N ALA A 300 -7.24 12.69 -6.17
CA ALA A 300 -7.68 14.04 -5.80
C ALA A 300 -9.14 14.13 -5.33
N ALA A 301 -10.00 13.20 -5.78
CA ALA A 301 -11.41 13.14 -5.41
C ALA A 301 -11.66 12.31 -4.13
N HIS A 302 -10.68 11.54 -3.65
CA HIS A 302 -10.88 10.60 -2.57
C HIS A 302 -10.97 11.29 -1.20
N PRO A 303 -11.93 10.94 -0.30
CA PRO A 303 -12.06 11.60 0.99
C PRO A 303 -10.81 11.52 1.90
N THR A 304 -10.00 10.48 1.76
CA THR A 304 -8.77 10.29 2.56
C THR A 304 -7.66 11.30 2.27
N VAL A 305 -7.79 12.11 1.21
CA VAL A 305 -6.80 13.14 0.86
C VAL A 305 -7.25 14.55 1.23
N ALA A 306 -8.41 14.72 1.87
CA ALA A 306 -8.99 16.05 2.15
C ALA A 306 -8.02 16.99 2.90
N ASP A 307 -7.26 16.44 3.84
CA ASP A 307 -6.25 17.16 4.65
C ASP A 307 -4.80 16.81 4.26
N ALA A 308 -4.60 16.15 3.11
CA ALA A 308 -3.27 15.78 2.65
C ALA A 308 -2.50 17.03 2.16
N PRO A 309 -1.19 17.12 2.42
CA PRO A 309 -0.33 18.10 1.76
C PRO A 309 -0.43 18.01 0.23
N ASP A 310 -0.30 19.15 -0.46
CA ASP A 310 -0.44 19.25 -1.92
C ASP A 310 0.43 18.24 -2.71
N ASP A 311 1.57 17.87 -2.16
CA ASP A 311 2.54 16.95 -2.75
C ASP A 311 2.62 15.57 -2.07
N ALA A 312 1.65 15.24 -1.21
CA ALA A 312 1.60 13.96 -0.51
C ALA A 312 1.70 12.77 -1.47
N LEU A 313 0.97 12.82 -2.59
CA LEU A 313 1.04 11.78 -3.63
C LEU A 313 2.48 11.57 -4.13
N ASP A 314 3.19 12.66 -4.44
CA ASP A 314 4.53 12.61 -5.02
C ASP A 314 5.56 12.10 -4.01
N VAL A 315 5.45 12.57 -2.76
CA VAL A 315 6.26 12.11 -1.63
C VAL A 315 6.11 10.60 -1.42
N THR A 316 4.87 10.12 -1.48
CA THR A 316 4.55 8.70 -1.28
C THR A 316 5.05 7.84 -2.41
N LEU A 317 4.85 8.27 -3.65
CA LEU A 317 5.34 7.56 -4.83
C LEU A 317 6.87 7.47 -4.83
N ALA A 318 7.55 8.54 -4.42
CA ALA A 318 9.01 8.51 -4.27
C ALA A 318 9.44 7.46 -3.23
N ALA A 319 8.85 7.49 -2.04
CA ALA A 319 9.15 6.54 -0.97
C ALA A 319 8.85 5.08 -1.38
N LEU A 320 7.66 4.80 -1.92
CA LEU A 320 7.26 3.46 -2.37
C LEU A 320 8.13 2.97 -3.54
N ALA A 321 8.53 3.85 -4.46
CA ALA A 321 9.45 3.49 -5.54
C ALA A 321 10.81 3.05 -5.01
N GLY A 322 11.39 3.80 -4.06
CA GLY A 322 12.67 3.47 -3.43
C GLY A 322 12.59 2.14 -2.68
N TYR A 323 11.59 2.02 -1.80
CA TYR A 323 11.30 0.79 -1.05
C TYR A 323 11.22 -0.44 -1.94
N HIS A 324 10.35 -0.42 -2.94
CA HIS A 324 10.12 -1.59 -3.76
C HIS A 324 11.31 -1.94 -4.68
N LEU A 325 11.97 -0.95 -5.28
CA LEU A 325 13.11 -1.21 -6.16
C LEU A 325 14.31 -1.77 -5.40
N THR A 326 14.58 -1.26 -4.19
CA THR A 326 15.67 -1.76 -3.35
C THR A 326 15.31 -3.13 -2.76
N ALA A 327 14.09 -3.31 -2.24
CA ALA A 327 13.65 -4.59 -1.69
C ALA A 327 13.66 -5.72 -2.73
N ALA A 328 13.39 -5.41 -4.01
CA ALA A 328 13.46 -6.38 -5.11
C ALA A 328 14.85 -7.00 -5.31
N ALA A 329 15.93 -6.34 -4.85
CA ALA A 329 17.30 -6.84 -4.92
C ALA A 329 17.68 -7.74 -3.73
N SER A 330 16.91 -7.70 -2.64
CA SER A 330 17.28 -8.26 -1.33
C SER A 330 16.20 -9.17 -0.73
N ALA A 331 15.27 -9.67 -1.53
CA ALA A 331 14.16 -10.50 -1.04
C ALA A 331 14.66 -11.75 -0.29
N PRO A 332 14.09 -12.07 0.89
CA PRO A 332 14.57 -13.18 1.69
C PRO A 332 14.24 -14.53 1.01
N PRO A 333 15.08 -15.57 1.19
CA PRO A 333 14.84 -16.90 0.61
C PRO A 333 13.52 -17.55 1.04
N THR A 334 12.97 -17.11 2.18
CA THR A 334 11.71 -17.61 2.75
C THR A 334 10.47 -16.98 2.11
N ALA A 335 10.60 -15.87 1.38
CA ALA A 335 9.49 -15.23 0.68
C ALA A 335 9.11 -15.99 -0.60
N SER A 336 7.92 -15.72 -1.14
CA SER A 336 7.52 -16.21 -2.47
C SER A 336 8.59 -15.91 -3.53
N ALA A 337 8.81 -16.86 -4.44
CA ALA A 337 9.70 -16.67 -5.59
C ALA A 337 9.23 -15.55 -6.53
N HIS A 338 7.95 -15.16 -6.44
CA HIS A 338 7.37 -14.06 -7.21
C HIS A 338 7.56 -12.68 -6.56
N LEU A 339 7.99 -12.62 -5.29
CA LEU A 339 8.11 -11.36 -4.56
C LEU A 339 9.09 -10.36 -5.23
N PRO A 340 10.31 -10.75 -5.65
CA PRO A 340 11.22 -9.80 -6.31
C PRO A 340 10.64 -9.18 -7.59
N ALA A 341 9.95 -9.99 -8.39
CA ALA A 341 9.35 -9.54 -9.64
C ALA A 341 8.16 -8.59 -9.38
N HIS A 342 7.34 -8.89 -8.37
CA HIS A 342 6.27 -8.02 -7.91
C HIS A 342 6.81 -6.68 -7.39
N GLN A 343 7.84 -6.70 -6.53
CA GLN A 343 8.45 -5.50 -5.98
C GLN A 343 9.04 -4.64 -7.09
N ARG A 344 9.86 -5.21 -7.98
CA ARG A 344 10.44 -4.46 -9.11
C ARG A 344 9.35 -3.78 -9.95
N TRP A 345 8.34 -4.54 -10.35
CA TRP A 345 7.23 -4.00 -11.14
C TRP A 345 6.49 -2.87 -10.38
N THR A 346 6.18 -3.06 -9.10
CA THR A 346 5.47 -2.05 -8.29
C THR A 346 6.28 -0.77 -8.17
N GLY A 347 7.58 -0.89 -7.91
CA GLY A 347 8.49 0.26 -7.84
C GLY A 347 8.63 0.99 -9.18
N GLU A 348 8.71 0.26 -10.30
CA GLU A 348 8.70 0.84 -11.65
C GLU A 348 7.39 1.57 -11.96
N GLN A 349 6.24 1.03 -11.56
CA GLN A 349 4.94 1.69 -11.75
C GLN A 349 4.83 2.96 -10.88
N ALA A 350 5.23 2.91 -9.61
CA ALA A 350 5.24 4.07 -8.72
C ALA A 350 6.16 5.18 -9.27
N LEU A 351 7.37 4.81 -9.71
CA LEU A 351 8.33 5.75 -10.27
C LEU A 351 7.86 6.32 -11.62
N GLY A 352 7.26 5.50 -12.48
CA GLY A 352 6.69 5.94 -13.75
C GLY A 352 5.51 6.90 -13.55
N TRP A 353 4.68 6.68 -12.54
CA TRP A 353 3.61 7.61 -12.17
C TRP A 353 4.20 8.94 -11.72
N LEU A 354 5.15 8.92 -10.79
CA LEU A 354 5.82 10.12 -10.30
C LEU A 354 6.50 10.90 -11.45
N ALA A 355 7.25 10.23 -12.31
CA ALA A 355 7.95 10.84 -13.43
C ALA A 355 7.00 11.57 -14.38
N ARG A 356 5.83 10.97 -14.67
CA ARG A 356 4.79 11.60 -15.50
C ARG A 356 4.20 12.85 -14.83
N ARG A 357 3.95 12.82 -13.52
CA ARG A 357 3.44 13.97 -12.76
C ARG A 357 4.45 15.12 -12.70
N GLN A 358 5.73 14.78 -12.59
CA GLN A 358 6.84 15.72 -12.51
C GLN A 358 7.35 16.19 -13.88
N GLY A 359 6.92 15.56 -14.98
CA GLY A 359 7.40 15.86 -16.34
C GLY A 359 8.85 15.43 -16.57
N TRP A 360 9.29 14.35 -15.93
CA TRP A 360 10.65 13.78 -16.04
C TRP A 360 10.80 12.77 -17.20
N THR A 361 9.84 12.73 -18.11
CA THR A 361 9.78 11.78 -19.25
C THR A 361 10.76 12.10 -20.35
#